data_AF-A0AAV8YE15-F1
#
_entry.id   AF-A0AAV8YE15-F1
#
_cell.length_a   1.000
_cell.length_b   1.000
_cell.length_c   1.000
_cell.angle_alpha   90.00
_cell.angle_beta   90.00
_cell.angle_gamma   90.00
#
_symmetry.space_group_name_H-M   'P 1'
#
loop_
_entity.id
_entity.type
_entity.pdbx_description
1 polymer ?
#
loop_
_entity_poly.entity_id
_entity_poly.type
_entity_poly.pdbx_seq_one_letter_code
_entity_poly.pdbx_strand_id
1 'polypeptide(L)'
;MQEQDPLNPVTDQERFIRELIQTFKERPVLWDKNHPHYRNRAERYEAYEALLIKCREYYPEADEDFAKMKIDSLRSSFRKEWNKVSSSKEVAKVPEDVYKPSLWYYSLLLFTVGEECPEQKNLSADLMRLFWTREYTTILIGLLKKHPCLYANNPIPTLAKRNEALKKSPTK
;
A
#
# COMPACT_ATOMS: atom_id res chain seq x y z
N MET A 1 26.79 -4.83 -11.10
CA MET A 1 26.28 -6.07 -10.51
C MET A 1 26.28 -5.86 -9.02
N GLN A 2 25.13 -5.60 -8.39
CA GLN A 2 25.09 -5.36 -6.94
C GLN A 2 25.30 -6.69 -6.23
N GLU A 3 26.41 -6.80 -5.52
CA GLU A 3 26.74 -7.91 -4.63
C GLU A 3 25.58 -8.14 -3.65
N GLN A 4 25.01 -9.34 -3.70
CA GLN A 4 24.01 -9.79 -2.72
C GLN A 4 24.75 -10.26 -1.48
N ASP A 5 24.58 -9.52 -0.38
CA ASP A 5 25.07 -9.88 0.95
C ASP A 5 24.37 -11.17 1.43
N PRO A 6 25.11 -12.27 1.67
CA PRO A 6 24.57 -13.62 1.87
C PRO A 6 23.84 -13.83 3.21
N LEU A 7 23.70 -12.81 4.07
CA LEU A 7 23.20 -12.97 5.44
C LEU A 7 21.73 -12.56 5.69
N ASN A 8 20.98 -12.15 4.66
CA ASN A 8 19.56 -11.85 4.81
C ASN A 8 18.73 -12.58 3.74
N PRO A 9 18.10 -13.73 4.07
CA PRO A 9 17.23 -14.40 3.11
C PRO A 9 16.06 -13.46 2.79
N VAL A 10 16.03 -12.95 1.55
CA VAL A 10 14.94 -12.12 1.06
C VAL A 10 13.63 -12.86 1.29
N THR A 11 12.79 -12.31 2.16
CA THR A 11 11.51 -12.92 2.48
C THR A 11 10.61 -12.94 1.23
N ASP A 12 9.72 -13.92 1.11
CA ASP A 12 8.76 -13.98 -0.01
C ASP A 12 7.94 -12.69 -0.10
N GLN A 13 7.65 -12.07 1.06
CA GLN A 13 7.01 -10.78 1.14
C GLN A 13 7.86 -9.65 0.53
N GLU A 14 9.17 -9.59 0.81
CA GLU A 14 10.06 -8.58 0.20
C GLU A 14 10.17 -8.76 -1.31
N ARG A 15 10.23 -10.01 -1.80
CA ARG A 15 10.21 -10.31 -3.23
C ARG A 15 8.92 -9.80 -3.87
N PHE A 16 7.77 -10.12 -3.29
CA PHE A 16 6.47 -9.63 -3.73
C PHE A 16 6.43 -8.10 -3.79
N ILE A 17 6.86 -7.41 -2.73
CA ILE A 17 6.85 -5.94 -2.69
C ILE A 17 7.78 -5.35 -3.76
N ARG A 18 8.94 -5.95 -4.01
CA ARG A 18 9.85 -5.53 -5.08
C ARG A 18 9.20 -5.64 -6.45
N GLU A 19 8.58 -6.77 -6.76
CA GLU A 19 7.89 -6.99 -8.04
C GLU A 19 6.69 -6.07 -8.21
N LEU A 20 5.94 -5.82 -7.14
CA LEU A 20 4.80 -4.89 -7.15
C LEU A 20 5.26 -3.46 -7.44
N ILE A 21 6.33 -2.99 -6.78
CA ILE A 21 6.88 -1.64 -7.02
C ILE A 21 7.46 -1.54 -8.43
N GLN A 22 8.11 -2.59 -8.94
CA GLN A 22 8.64 -2.61 -10.30
C GLN A 22 7.52 -2.51 -11.34
N THR A 23 6.45 -3.29 -11.16
CA THR A 23 5.25 -3.26 -12.02
C THR A 23 4.59 -1.88 -12.01
N PHE A 24 4.58 -1.23 -10.84
CA PHE A 24 4.07 0.14 -10.68
C PHE A 24 4.96 1.17 -11.38
N LYS A 25 6.29 1.05 -11.27
CA LYS A 25 7.27 1.92 -11.93
C LYS A 25 7.15 1.87 -13.45
N GLU A 26 6.92 0.69 -14.02
CA GLU A 26 6.73 0.49 -15.46
C GLU A 26 5.44 1.11 -16.01
N ARG A 27 4.52 1.54 -15.14
CA ARG A 27 3.21 2.09 -15.50
C ARG A 27 3.12 3.57 -15.10
N PRO A 28 3.78 4.48 -15.84
CA PRO A 28 3.77 5.91 -15.55
C PRO A 28 2.35 6.50 -15.55
N VAL A 29 1.41 5.93 -16.29
CA VAL A 29 -0.01 6.32 -16.28
C VAL A 29 -0.63 6.38 -14.87
N LEU A 30 -0.10 5.61 -13.90
CA LEU A 30 -0.61 5.58 -12.53
C LEU A 30 -0.07 6.68 -11.64
N TRP A 31 1.18 7.10 -11.84
CA TRP A 31 1.89 8.01 -10.94
C TRP A 31 2.31 9.32 -11.61
N ASP A 32 2.75 9.27 -12.87
CA ASP A 32 3.25 10.44 -13.61
C ASP A 32 2.11 11.36 -14.07
N LYS A 33 2.02 12.51 -13.41
CA LYS A 33 1.01 13.54 -13.70
C LYS A 33 1.18 14.20 -15.07
N ASN A 34 2.40 14.17 -15.61
CA ASN A 34 2.72 14.71 -16.92
C ASN A 34 2.47 13.69 -18.04
N HIS A 35 2.21 12.44 -17.71
CA HIS A 35 1.91 11.41 -18.70
C HIS A 35 0.64 11.79 -19.49
N PRO A 36 0.68 11.75 -20.84
CA PRO A 36 -0.46 12.17 -21.68
C PRO A 36 -1.77 11.44 -21.33
N HIS A 37 -1.63 10.19 -20.90
CA HIS A 37 -2.75 9.31 -20.57
C HIS A 37 -3.06 9.25 -19.07
N TYR A 38 -2.45 10.10 -18.23
CA TYR A 38 -2.64 10.09 -16.77
C TYR A 38 -4.12 10.16 -16.34
N ARG A 39 -4.95 10.87 -17.12
CA ARG A 39 -6.40 11.01 -16.90
C ARG A 39 -7.26 10.00 -17.68
N ASN A 40 -6.65 9.16 -18.52
CA ASN A 40 -7.37 8.15 -19.28
C ASN A 40 -7.81 7.01 -18.35
N ARG A 41 -9.12 6.89 -18.11
CA ARG A 41 -9.68 5.86 -17.23
C ARG A 41 -9.38 4.43 -17.71
N ALA A 42 -9.38 4.19 -19.01
CA ALA A 42 -9.17 2.86 -19.57
C ALA A 42 -7.74 2.37 -19.35
N GLU A 43 -6.74 3.20 -19.66
CA GLU A 43 -5.33 2.86 -19.48
C GLU A 43 -4.94 2.76 -18.00
N ARG A 44 -5.53 3.60 -17.14
CA ARG A 44 -5.36 3.45 -15.68
C ARG A 44 -5.94 2.12 -15.19
N TYR A 45 -7.10 1.72 -15.68
CA TYR A 45 -7.72 0.45 -15.32
C TYR A 45 -6.84 -0.72 -15.75
N GLU A 46 -6.34 -0.73 -16.98
CA GLU A 46 -5.38 -1.75 -17.46
C GLU A 46 -4.10 -1.79 -16.61
N ALA A 47 -3.59 -0.63 -16.22
CA ALA A 47 -2.44 -0.54 -15.35
C ALA A 47 -2.71 -1.09 -13.93
N TYR A 48 -3.91 -0.88 -13.37
CA TYR A 48 -4.31 -1.48 -12.09
C TYR A 48 -4.58 -2.98 -12.19
N GLU A 49 -5.14 -3.47 -13.30
CA GLU A 49 -5.32 -4.91 -13.55
C GLU A 49 -3.97 -5.65 -13.53
N ALA A 50 -2.93 -5.08 -14.13
CA ALA A 50 -1.60 -5.67 -14.06
C ALA A 50 -1.02 -5.70 -12.63
N LEU A 51 -1.26 -4.66 -11.82
CA LEU A 51 -0.90 -4.67 -10.40
C LEU A 51 -1.71 -5.72 -9.63
N LEU A 52 -2.98 -5.89 -9.97
CA LEU A 52 -3.86 -6.88 -9.37
C LEU A 52 -3.38 -8.31 -9.64
N ILE A 53 -2.95 -8.61 -10.87
CA ILE A 53 -2.35 -9.91 -11.22
C ILE A 53 -1.17 -10.21 -10.29
N LYS A 54 -0.28 -9.23 -10.07
CA LYS A 54 0.84 -9.36 -9.12
C LYS A 54 0.40 -9.51 -7.68
N CYS A 55 -0.61 -8.77 -7.24
CA CYS A 55 -1.21 -8.95 -5.92
C CYS A 55 -1.76 -10.37 -5.74
N ARG A 56 -2.37 -10.96 -6.77
CA ARG A 56 -2.97 -12.30 -6.72
C ARG A 56 -1.96 -13.45 -6.63
N GLU A 57 -0.73 -13.25 -7.11
CA GLU A 57 0.35 -14.22 -6.95
C GLU A 57 0.66 -14.47 -5.45
N TYR A 58 0.49 -13.46 -4.60
CA TYR A 58 0.71 -13.58 -3.15
C TYR A 58 -0.57 -13.62 -2.32
N TYR A 59 -1.62 -12.92 -2.78
CA TYR A 59 -2.95 -12.83 -2.15
C TYR A 59 -4.02 -13.25 -3.16
N PRO A 60 -4.35 -14.54 -3.27
CA PRO A 60 -5.27 -15.04 -4.31
C PRO A 60 -6.66 -14.38 -4.30
N GLU A 61 -7.11 -13.90 -3.13
CA GLU A 61 -8.40 -13.21 -2.95
C GLU A 61 -8.33 -11.69 -3.17
N ALA A 62 -7.19 -11.16 -3.65
CA ALA A 62 -7.05 -9.73 -3.90
C ALA A 62 -8.02 -9.24 -4.98
N ASP A 63 -8.59 -8.06 -4.72
CA ASP A 63 -9.40 -7.26 -5.64
C ASP A 63 -8.66 -5.98 -6.08
N GLU A 64 -9.24 -5.25 -7.03
CA GLU A 64 -8.64 -4.02 -7.56
C GLU A 64 -8.40 -2.98 -6.46
N ASP A 65 -9.32 -2.89 -5.50
CA ASP A 65 -9.23 -1.97 -4.37
C ASP A 65 -8.07 -2.34 -3.45
N PHE A 66 -7.83 -3.62 -3.21
CA PHE A 66 -6.67 -4.11 -2.49
C PHE A 66 -5.37 -3.67 -3.15
N ALA A 67 -5.25 -3.80 -4.48
CA ALA A 67 -4.04 -3.42 -5.20
C ALA A 67 -3.77 -1.91 -5.10
N LYS A 68 -4.81 -1.08 -5.27
CA LYS A 68 -4.75 0.39 -5.06
C LYS A 68 -4.31 0.72 -3.65
N MET A 69 -5.01 0.17 -2.66
CA MET A 69 -4.73 0.36 -1.24
C MET A 69 -3.30 -0.06 -0.86
N LYS A 70 -2.81 -1.15 -1.45
CA LYS A 70 -1.45 -1.64 -1.19
C LYS A 70 -0.39 -0.67 -1.67
N ILE A 71 -0.52 -0.18 -2.91
CA ILE A 71 0.39 0.82 -3.48
C ILE A 71 0.32 2.13 -2.70
N ASP A 72 -0.88 2.59 -2.34
CA ASP A 72 -1.06 3.83 -1.58
C ASP A 72 -0.42 3.76 -0.18
N SER A 73 -0.50 2.59 0.47
CA SER A 73 0.16 2.34 1.75
C SER A 73 1.69 2.40 1.65
N LEU A 74 2.26 1.80 0.59
CA LEU A 74 3.70 1.86 0.30
C LEU A 74 4.16 3.29 0.02
N ARG A 75 3.42 4.03 -0.83
CA ARG A 75 3.69 5.45 -1.13
C ARG A 75 3.59 6.32 0.12
N SER A 76 2.61 6.07 0.99
CA SER A 76 2.42 6.81 2.24
C SER A 76 3.60 6.61 3.20
N SER A 77 4.06 5.37 3.35
CA SER A 77 5.23 5.05 4.17
C SER A 77 6.50 5.67 3.60
N PHE A 78 6.69 5.58 2.29
CA PHE A 78 7.78 6.23 1.58
C PHE A 78 7.78 7.75 1.79
N ARG A 79 6.63 8.42 1.68
CA ARG A 79 6.52 9.88 1.85
C ARG A 79 6.92 10.34 3.25
N LYS A 80 6.47 9.61 4.28
CA LYS A 80 6.86 9.91 5.67
C LYS A 80 8.38 9.82 5.82
N GLU A 81 8.98 8.79 5.25
CA GLU A 81 10.43 8.62 5.29
C GLU A 81 11.18 9.67 4.46
N TRP A 82 10.67 9.99 3.27
CA TRP A 82 11.21 11.03 2.41
C TRP A 82 11.19 12.41 3.07
N ASN A 83 10.10 12.76 3.76
CA ASN A 83 10.01 14.02 4.51
C ASN A 83 11.08 14.09 5.60
N LYS A 84 11.35 13.02 6.35
CA LYS A 84 12.43 13.01 7.35
C LYS A 84 13.80 13.24 6.72
N VAL A 85 14.06 12.56 5.60
CA VAL A 85 15.31 12.73 4.85
C VAL A 85 15.43 14.16 4.32
N SER A 86 14.34 14.73 3.78
CA SER A 86 14.31 16.09 3.24
C SER A 86 14.55 17.13 4.33
N SER A 87 13.80 17.08 5.44
CA SER A 87 13.98 17.99 6.57
C SER A 87 15.37 17.85 7.21
N SER A 88 15.92 16.64 7.26
CA SER A 88 17.29 16.45 7.74
C SER A 88 18.32 17.06 6.80
N LYS A 89 18.14 16.95 5.47
CA LYS A 89 19.00 17.62 4.49
C LYS A 89 18.98 19.14 4.59
N GLU A 90 17.83 19.74 4.91
CA GLU A 90 17.70 21.20 5.07
C GLU A 90 18.45 21.74 6.29
N VAL A 91 18.53 20.94 7.36
CA VAL A 91 19.17 21.32 8.63
C VAL A 91 20.64 20.89 8.70
N ALA A 92 21.01 19.82 8.00
CA ALA A 92 22.34 19.25 8.02
C ALA A 92 23.39 20.22 7.44
N LYS A 93 24.44 20.49 8.22
CA LYS A 93 25.60 21.29 7.79
C LYS A 93 26.66 20.42 7.12
N VAL A 94 26.66 19.13 7.43
CA VAL A 94 27.59 18.13 6.92
C VAL A 94 26.78 16.98 6.30
N PRO A 95 27.17 16.40 5.16
CA PRO A 95 26.43 15.32 4.51
C PRO A 95 26.28 14.05 5.37
N GLU A 96 27.14 13.86 6.37
CA GLU A 96 27.07 12.73 7.31
C GLU A 96 25.94 12.87 8.35
N ASP A 97 25.47 14.09 8.61
CA ASP A 97 24.36 14.38 9.53
C ASP A 97 22.98 14.12 8.89
N VAL A 98 22.95 13.82 7.59
CA VAL A 98 21.71 13.54 6.88
C VAL A 98 21.14 12.19 7.32
N TYR A 99 19.88 12.22 7.75
CA TYR A 99 19.13 11.04 8.14
C TYR A 99 19.13 9.98 7.04
N LYS A 100 19.58 8.78 7.39
CA LYS A 100 19.56 7.61 6.52
C LYS A 100 18.19 6.94 6.60
N PRO A 101 17.47 6.76 5.48
CA PRO A 101 16.18 6.10 5.48
C PRO A 101 16.27 4.67 6.02
N SER A 102 15.39 4.34 6.95
CA SER A 102 15.23 3.01 7.54
C SER A 102 14.39 2.06 6.67
N LEU A 103 13.71 2.60 5.67
CA LEU A 103 12.80 1.87 4.79
C LEU A 103 13.58 1.12 3.69
N TRP A 104 13.56 -0.21 3.72
CA TRP A 104 14.38 -1.02 2.80
C TRP A 104 14.04 -0.83 1.32
N TYR A 105 12.78 -0.50 0.99
CA TYR A 105 12.33 -0.21 -0.37
C TYR A 105 12.37 1.28 -0.73
N TYR A 106 13.02 2.12 0.09
CA TYR A 106 13.09 3.57 -0.14
C TYR A 106 13.66 3.92 -1.52
N SER A 107 14.77 3.26 -1.91
CA SER A 107 15.42 3.48 -3.21
C SER A 107 14.53 3.09 -4.39
N LEU A 108 13.61 2.14 -4.20
CA LEU A 108 12.73 1.64 -5.25
C LEU A 108 11.62 2.63 -5.61
N LEU A 109 11.16 3.44 -4.66
CA LEU A 109 10.07 4.42 -4.85
C LEU A 109 10.59 5.84 -5.14
N LEU A 110 11.90 6.03 -5.26
CA LEU A 110 12.50 7.35 -5.48
C LEU A 110 12.03 8.02 -6.78
N PHE A 111 11.60 7.24 -7.78
CA PHE A 111 11.05 7.77 -9.03
C PHE A 111 9.75 8.57 -8.86
N THR A 112 9.06 8.42 -7.72
CA THR A 112 7.83 9.15 -7.40
C THR A 112 8.09 10.51 -6.76
N VAL A 113 9.37 10.86 -6.53
CA VAL A 113 9.79 12.13 -5.93
C VAL A 113 9.80 13.23 -7.00
N GLY A 114 9.10 14.33 -6.73
CA GLY A 114 8.99 15.49 -7.65
C GLY A 114 7.57 15.85 -8.04
N GLU A 115 6.57 15.04 -7.65
CA GLU A 115 5.21 15.18 -8.19
C GLU A 115 4.14 15.74 -7.24
N GLU A 116 4.41 16.00 -5.95
CA GLU A 116 3.33 16.41 -5.02
C GLU A 116 3.62 17.66 -4.18
N CYS A 117 2.66 18.59 -4.28
CA CYS A 117 2.37 19.76 -3.45
C CYS A 117 2.36 19.45 -1.94
N PRO A 118 2.53 20.48 -1.09
CA PRO A 118 2.57 20.31 0.35
C PRO A 118 1.19 19.89 0.89
N GLU A 119 1.22 18.88 1.76
CA GLU A 119 0.27 18.71 2.86
C GLU A 119 -1.18 18.29 2.51
N GLN A 120 -1.36 17.04 2.07
CA GLN A 120 -2.61 16.34 2.35
C GLN A 120 -2.52 15.66 3.72
N LYS A 121 -3.35 16.12 4.67
CA LYS A 121 -3.60 15.41 5.94
C LYS A 121 -4.23 14.05 5.59
N ASN A 122 -3.38 13.04 5.47
CA ASN A 122 -3.75 11.70 5.05
C ASN A 122 -4.44 10.94 6.21
N LEU A 123 -5.72 11.23 6.45
CA LEU A 123 -6.56 10.43 7.36
C LEU A 123 -6.61 8.95 6.94
N SER A 124 -6.44 8.65 5.64
CA SER A 124 -6.38 7.27 5.15
C SER A 124 -5.12 6.54 5.63
N ALA A 125 -3.96 7.21 5.74
CA ALA A 125 -2.70 6.55 6.08
C ALA A 125 -2.65 6.05 7.53
N ASP A 126 -3.32 6.76 8.46
CA ASP A 126 -3.41 6.34 9.86
C ASP A 126 -4.44 5.23 10.06
N LEU A 127 -5.57 5.27 9.34
CA LEU A 127 -6.50 4.14 9.26
C LEU A 127 -5.83 2.90 8.64
N MET A 128 -5.08 3.07 7.55
CA MET A 128 -4.39 1.98 6.83
C MET A 128 -3.29 1.31 7.66
N ARG A 129 -2.68 2.04 8.61
CA ARG A 129 -1.71 1.48 9.57
C ARG A 129 -2.35 0.58 10.62
N LEU A 130 -3.60 0.87 10.99
CA LEU A 130 -4.41 0.09 11.94
C LEU A 130 -5.00 -1.18 11.31
N PHE A 131 -5.36 -1.14 10.02
CA PHE A 131 -5.99 -2.27 9.32
C PHE A 131 -4.99 -3.34 8.84
N TRP A 132 -3.70 -3.04 8.71
CA TRP A 132 -2.68 -3.94 8.13
C TRP A 132 -1.60 -4.41 9.13
N THR A 133 -2.00 -4.90 10.29
CA THR A 133 -1.17 -5.80 11.11
C THR A 133 -1.65 -7.25 10.93
N ARG A 134 -0.72 -8.22 10.95
CA ARG A 134 -1.02 -9.67 10.80
C ARG A 134 -2.13 -10.12 11.75
N GLU A 135 -2.15 -9.54 12.94
CA GLU A 135 -3.15 -9.75 13.99
C GLU A 135 -4.53 -9.22 13.58
N TYR A 136 -4.62 -7.99 13.07
CA TYR A 136 -5.89 -7.38 12.66
C TYR A 136 -6.51 -8.10 11.45
N THR A 137 -5.70 -8.50 10.48
CA THR A 137 -6.17 -9.30 9.33
C THR A 137 -6.73 -10.65 9.79
N THR A 138 -6.09 -11.32 10.76
CA THR A 138 -6.62 -12.59 11.29
C THR A 138 -7.90 -12.43 12.09
N ILE A 139 -8.03 -11.33 12.85
CA ILE A 139 -9.25 -10.99 13.59
C ILE A 139 -10.38 -10.65 12.63
N LEU A 140 -10.11 -9.84 11.60
CA LEU A 140 -11.07 -9.45 10.57
C LEU A 140 -11.54 -10.66 9.75
N ILE A 141 -10.63 -11.53 9.32
CA ILE A 141 -10.95 -12.79 8.65
C ILE A 141 -11.78 -13.69 9.56
N GLY A 142 -11.44 -13.78 10.85
CA GLY A 142 -12.21 -14.53 11.84
C GLY A 142 -13.61 -13.95 12.06
N LEU A 143 -13.75 -12.63 12.11
CA LEU A 143 -15.02 -11.91 12.26
C LEU A 143 -15.91 -12.12 11.03
N LEU A 144 -15.34 -11.98 9.83
CA LEU A 144 -16.04 -12.24 8.58
C LEU A 144 -16.49 -13.71 8.54
N LYS A 145 -15.61 -14.68 8.79
CA LYS A 145 -16.00 -16.11 8.84
C LYS A 145 -17.13 -16.42 9.83
N LYS A 146 -17.18 -15.73 10.99
CA LYS A 146 -18.27 -15.87 11.99
C LYS A 146 -19.59 -15.24 11.57
N HIS A 147 -19.55 -14.26 10.67
CA HIS A 147 -20.73 -13.51 10.23
C HIS A 147 -20.85 -13.48 8.70
N PRO A 148 -21.34 -14.58 8.09
CA PRO A 148 -21.66 -14.66 6.66
C PRO A 148 -22.54 -13.51 6.16
N CYS A 149 -23.37 -12.92 7.01
CA CYS A 149 -24.21 -11.76 6.68
C CYS A 149 -23.46 -10.48 6.32
N LEU A 150 -22.14 -10.42 6.50
CA LEU A 150 -21.33 -9.25 6.14
C LEU A 150 -20.80 -9.32 4.70
N TYR A 151 -20.65 -10.51 4.10
CA TYR A 151 -20.02 -10.70 2.79
C TYR A 151 -20.73 -11.70 1.87
N ALA A 152 -21.67 -12.51 2.38
CA ALA A 152 -22.45 -13.44 1.56
C ALA A 152 -23.51 -12.67 0.77
N ASN A 153 -23.50 -12.84 -0.55
CA ASN A 153 -24.48 -12.24 -1.45
C ASN A 153 -25.80 -13.03 -1.50
N ASN A 154 -25.88 -14.19 -0.85
CA ASN A 154 -27.08 -15.02 -0.83
C ASN A 154 -27.19 -15.84 0.49
N PRO A 155 -28.25 -15.68 1.30
CA PRO A 155 -29.35 -14.73 1.15
C PRO A 155 -28.89 -13.29 1.43
N ILE A 156 -29.41 -12.32 0.68
CA ILE A 156 -29.10 -10.88 0.86
C ILE A 156 -29.39 -10.48 2.31
N PRO A 157 -28.36 -10.17 3.11
CA PRO A 157 -28.55 -9.89 4.53
C PRO A 157 -29.28 -8.56 4.73
N THR A 158 -30.35 -8.56 5.52
CA THR A 158 -31.10 -7.33 5.81
C THR A 158 -30.22 -6.34 6.57
N LEU A 159 -30.44 -5.03 6.34
CA LEU A 159 -29.68 -3.95 6.98
C LEU A 159 -29.66 -4.08 8.51
N ALA A 160 -30.76 -4.55 9.11
CA ALA A 160 -30.85 -4.84 10.54
C ALA A 160 -29.87 -5.93 11.00
N LYS A 161 -29.74 -7.04 10.25
CA LYS A 161 -28.82 -8.13 10.57
C LYS A 161 -27.35 -7.70 10.42
N ARG A 162 -27.04 -6.84 9.44
CA ARG A 162 -25.71 -6.26 9.27
C ARG A 162 -25.34 -5.34 10.43
N ASN A 163 -26.24 -4.43 10.79
CA ASN A 163 -26.03 -3.49 11.89
C ASN A 163 -25.93 -4.20 13.26
N GLU A 164 -26.64 -5.31 13.45
CA GLU A 164 -26.53 -6.14 14.66
C GLU A 164 -25.17 -6.84 14.77
N ALA A 165 -24.66 -7.39 13.66
CA ALA A 165 -23.33 -8.01 13.62
C ALA A 165 -22.22 -7.00 13.92
N LEU A 166 -22.33 -5.76 13.42
CA LEU A 166 -21.40 -4.67 13.70
C LEU A 166 -21.45 -4.21 15.17
N LYS A 167 -22.61 -4.27 15.84
CA LYS A 167 -22.74 -3.95 17.27
C LYS A 167 -22.12 -5.01 18.19
N LYS A 168 -21.96 -6.25 17.70
CA LYS A 168 -21.36 -7.38 18.43
C LYS A 168 -19.84 -7.48 18.23
N SER A 169 -19.26 -6.64 17.37
CA SER A 169 -17.80 -6.57 17.26
C SER A 169 -17.20 -6.11 18.58
N PRO A 170 -16.02 -6.62 18.98
CA PRO A 170 -15.34 -6.13 20.17
C PRO A 170 -14.99 -4.66 19.95
N THR A 171 -15.82 -3.78 20.50
CA THR A 171 -15.45 -2.39 20.74
C THR A 171 -14.30 -2.42 21.74
N LYS A 172 -13.23 -1.73 21.36
CA LYS A 172 -12.03 -1.49 22.16
C LYS A 172 -12.36 -1.13 23.61
#